data_AF-B0Y9F3-F1
#
_entry.id   AF-B0Y9F3-F1
#
_cell.length_a   1.000
_cell.length_b   1.000
_cell.length_c   1.000
_cell.angle_alpha   90.00
_cell.angle_beta   90.00
_cell.angle_gamma   90.00
#
_symmetry.space_group_name_H-M   'P 1'
#
loop_
_entity.id
_entity.type
_entity.pdbx_description
1 polymer ?
#
loop_
_entity_poly.entity_id
_entity_poly.type
_entity_poly.pdbx_seq_one_letter_code
_entity_poly.pdbx_strand_id
1 'polypeptide(L)'
;MQDADRLCCVGKNLHSLKNRLWEGIVPLCEQRWKEKGLNKMDNFDVACQHLSAVCAAFEYLNQPTVMQYMRDTFNLIWEHWRELEVMLNRRRAEKQQPPVSVTGLWTAYMTAHFEVMTERAHRWVTVKVRDLRGPLLTTLRLHRPVDLDTLDRVQWRTTDALHELAEINCVADYGILIPMDGYKGYTAPALPSNIPRALRSTVWSERGEACAWRLKRLTRTARYESMMQARARGAWTRSMILTDRHFHGLGPSPLDAPDQINDRVFLVVDEPSVASYTSSSYSSALLTARDGDFAGFVLAVDAEWDPVEGPDRPDESPGYHGQMRILGSLVWGDLFAMYASQSALLEDLWPLALDHPNTVYVGPVVPDEIKDWRLQNGLRNVCLQAVADYAHKKIDGTPFPVAPVQTNPTRAARSGTGDAGPSSSPSHAPPGTAQGQEDNPLRSYLLRAFHRHLQRNNHYREAALVGEMLATPANQTVDMERVRQRMEQGRANPAPSMSREEEDELERQEFETEFCPQQ
;
A
#
# COMPACT_ATOMS: atom_id res chain seq x y z
N MET A 1 -1.61 0.84 -33.57
CA MET A 1 -1.06 1.78 -32.57
C MET A 1 0.10 1.05 -31.90
N GLN A 2 1.35 1.39 -32.22
CA GLN A 2 2.57 0.67 -31.79
C GLN A 2 3.19 1.31 -30.52
N ASP A 3 2.37 1.70 -29.53
CA ASP A 3 2.85 2.43 -28.34
C ASP A 3 3.22 1.51 -27.17
N ALA A 4 2.66 0.29 -27.10
CA ALA A 4 2.97 -0.65 -26.02
C ALA A 4 4.43 -1.12 -26.04
N ASP A 5 5.04 -1.27 -27.22
CA ASP A 5 6.43 -1.73 -27.39
C ASP A 5 7.49 -0.64 -27.09
N ARG A 6 7.07 0.60 -26.80
CA ARG A 6 7.98 1.75 -26.65
C ARG A 6 8.39 2.03 -25.21
N LEU A 7 7.80 1.37 -24.23
CA LEU A 7 8.11 1.60 -22.81
C LEU A 7 8.86 0.41 -22.24
N CYS A 8 9.99 0.67 -21.55
CA CYS A 8 10.66 -0.40 -20.79
C CYS A 8 9.68 -0.96 -19.74
N CYS A 9 9.59 -2.29 -19.62
CA CYS A 9 8.73 -2.93 -18.63
C CYS A 9 9.22 -2.56 -17.22
N VAL A 10 8.35 -1.95 -16.43
CA VAL A 10 8.63 -1.52 -15.07
C VAL A 10 7.57 -2.13 -14.14
N GLY A 11 7.94 -2.46 -12.91
CA GLY A 11 7.01 -2.96 -11.91
C GLY A 11 5.81 -2.03 -11.73
N LYS A 12 4.61 -2.60 -11.51
CA LYS A 12 3.35 -1.85 -11.40
C LYS A 12 3.38 -0.79 -10.30
N ASN A 13 4.10 -1.04 -9.21
CA ASN A 13 4.33 -0.06 -8.14
C ASN A 13 5.02 1.21 -8.66
N LEU A 14 6.08 1.06 -9.47
CA LEU A 14 6.81 2.19 -10.03
C LEU A 14 6.05 2.83 -11.20
N HIS A 15 5.32 2.05 -11.99
CA HIS A 15 4.43 2.59 -13.04
C HIS A 15 3.32 3.47 -12.46
N SER A 16 2.61 3.00 -11.43
CA SER A 16 1.55 3.75 -10.75
C SER A 16 2.11 5.03 -10.11
N LEU A 17 3.28 4.94 -9.46
CA LEU A 17 3.94 6.12 -8.88
C LEU A 17 4.36 7.12 -9.97
N LYS A 18 4.87 6.65 -11.11
CA LYS A 18 5.20 7.50 -12.26
C LYS A 18 3.96 8.22 -12.81
N ASN A 19 2.82 7.54 -13.00
CA ASN A 19 1.58 8.20 -13.44
C ASN A 19 1.11 9.26 -12.43
N ARG A 20 1.19 8.95 -11.12
CA ARG A 20 0.90 9.91 -10.05
C ARG A 20 1.75 11.18 -10.17
N LEU A 21 3.06 10.99 -10.31
CA LEU A 21 4.04 12.06 -10.38
C LEU A 21 3.85 12.90 -11.65
N TRP A 22 3.52 12.25 -12.77
CA TRP A 22 3.27 12.91 -14.05
C TRP A 22 2.18 13.98 -13.94
N GLU A 23 1.09 13.68 -13.25
CA GLU A 23 0.02 14.67 -12.98
C GLU A 23 0.34 15.68 -11.87
N GLY A 24 1.54 15.61 -11.29
CA GLY A 24 1.92 16.44 -10.16
C GLY A 24 1.15 16.12 -8.87
N ILE A 25 0.57 14.92 -8.76
CA ILE A 25 -0.04 14.43 -7.52
C ILE A 25 1.10 14.02 -6.57
N VAL A 26 0.99 14.39 -5.30
CA VAL A 26 2.02 14.07 -4.30
C VAL A 26 2.13 12.55 -4.09
N PRO A 27 3.35 11.98 -3.96
CA PRO A 27 3.53 10.53 -3.80
C PRO A 27 2.66 9.91 -2.71
N LEU A 28 2.78 10.45 -1.50
CA LEU A 28 1.96 10.10 -0.34
C LEU A 28 1.56 11.38 0.40
N CYS A 29 0.30 11.49 0.78
CA CYS A 29 -0.17 12.60 1.61
C CYS A 29 0.40 12.52 3.04
N GLU A 30 0.41 13.65 3.75
CA GLU A 30 1.01 13.74 5.09
C GLU A 30 0.29 12.86 6.12
N GLN A 31 -1.04 12.78 6.00
CA GLN A 31 -1.86 11.85 6.78
C GLN A 31 -1.45 10.40 6.54
N ARG A 32 -1.38 9.97 5.27
CA ARG A 32 -1.03 8.59 4.93
C ARG A 32 0.38 8.22 5.38
N TRP A 33 1.33 9.14 5.26
CA TRP A 33 2.69 8.98 5.79
C TRP A 33 2.70 8.67 7.30
N LYS A 34 1.84 9.34 8.08
CA LYS A 34 1.70 9.12 9.52
C LYS A 34 0.92 7.85 9.84
N GLU A 35 -0.16 7.54 9.11
CA GLU A 35 -0.94 6.31 9.28
C GLU A 35 -0.07 5.07 9.09
N LYS A 36 0.78 5.06 8.06
CA LYS A 36 1.78 4.02 7.83
C LYS A 36 2.92 4.00 8.86
N GLY A 37 2.99 5.01 9.73
CA GLY A 37 4.04 5.14 10.74
C GLY A 37 5.43 5.37 10.16
N LEU A 38 5.54 5.91 8.93
CA LEU A 38 6.82 6.14 8.24
C LEU A 38 7.66 7.25 8.87
N ASN A 39 7.07 8.02 9.79
CA ASN A 39 7.78 8.97 10.64
C ASN A 39 8.48 8.32 11.84
N LYS A 40 8.24 7.02 12.10
CA LYS A 40 8.85 6.28 13.20
C LYS A 40 10.16 5.62 12.73
N MET A 41 11.17 5.61 13.61
CA MET A 41 12.48 5.00 13.30
C MET A 41 12.41 3.51 13.02
N ASP A 42 11.42 2.80 13.58
CA ASP A 42 11.24 1.37 13.33
C ASP A 42 10.86 1.08 11.88
N ASN A 43 10.31 2.06 11.16
CA ASN A 43 9.92 1.97 9.75
C ASN A 43 10.87 2.78 8.84
N PHE A 44 12.06 3.13 9.31
CA PHE A 44 12.99 3.99 8.58
C PHE A 44 13.33 3.44 7.19
N ASP A 45 13.64 2.15 7.09
CA ASP A 45 14.02 1.50 5.84
C ASP A 45 12.89 1.59 4.80
N VAL A 46 11.63 1.39 5.23
CA VAL A 46 10.43 1.51 4.39
C VAL A 46 10.18 2.95 3.97
N ALA A 47 10.41 3.91 4.86
CA ALA A 47 10.35 5.33 4.54
C ALA A 47 11.38 5.70 3.46
N CYS A 48 12.61 5.19 3.57
CA CYS A 48 13.67 5.34 2.57
C CYS A 48 13.29 4.68 1.23
N GLN A 49 12.63 3.51 1.24
CA GLN A 49 12.14 2.89 0.00
C GLN A 49 11.10 3.76 -0.71
N HIS A 50 10.17 4.40 0.01
CA HIS A 50 9.23 5.33 -0.60
C HIS A 50 9.91 6.55 -1.22
N LEU A 51 10.91 7.12 -0.54
CA LEU A 51 11.68 8.25 -1.09
C LEU A 51 12.48 7.84 -2.32
N SER A 52 13.15 6.70 -2.25
CA SER A 52 13.92 6.12 -3.36
C SER A 52 13.03 5.74 -4.55
N ALA A 53 11.80 5.28 -4.32
CA ALA A 53 10.85 4.97 -5.39
C ALA A 53 10.49 6.22 -6.22
N VAL A 54 10.37 7.39 -5.58
CA VAL A 54 10.17 8.66 -6.30
C VAL A 54 11.38 8.97 -7.18
N CYS A 55 12.59 8.85 -6.65
CA CYS A 55 13.81 9.02 -7.43
C CYS A 55 13.90 8.05 -8.60
N ALA A 56 13.55 6.78 -8.38
CA ALA A 56 13.54 5.74 -9.42
C ALA A 56 12.53 6.04 -10.54
N ALA A 57 11.41 6.70 -10.23
CA ALA A 57 10.43 7.09 -11.26
C ALA A 57 11.04 8.15 -12.21
N PHE A 58 11.79 9.10 -11.67
CA PHE A 58 12.51 10.08 -12.48
C PHE A 58 13.73 9.48 -13.18
N GLU A 59 14.41 8.51 -12.58
CA GLU A 59 15.47 7.76 -13.26
C GLU A 59 14.93 7.06 -14.51
N TYR A 60 13.76 6.43 -14.41
CA TYR A 60 13.05 5.86 -15.56
C TYR A 60 12.73 6.91 -16.63
N LEU A 61 12.12 8.04 -16.23
CA LEU A 61 11.78 9.13 -17.16
C LEU A 61 13.02 9.72 -17.86
N ASN A 62 14.18 9.64 -17.21
CA ASN A 62 15.46 10.11 -17.73
C ASN A 62 16.25 9.04 -18.48
N GLN A 63 15.71 7.84 -18.69
CA GLN A 63 16.35 6.87 -19.57
C GLN A 63 16.42 7.47 -20.98
N PRO A 64 17.58 7.34 -21.69
CA PRO A 64 17.77 7.98 -23.00
C PRO A 64 16.65 7.68 -24.00
N THR A 65 16.18 6.42 -24.01
CA THR A 65 15.09 5.96 -24.88
C THR A 65 13.76 6.63 -24.53
N VAL A 66 13.41 6.72 -23.23
CA VAL A 66 12.17 7.35 -22.76
C VAL A 66 12.19 8.85 -23.05
N MET A 67 13.31 9.52 -22.76
CA MET A 67 13.48 10.94 -23.08
C MET A 67 13.36 11.23 -24.58
N GLN A 68 13.90 10.35 -25.42
CA GLN A 68 13.75 10.46 -26.87
C GLN A 68 12.29 10.37 -27.28
N TYR A 69 11.55 9.37 -26.78
CA TYR A 69 10.12 9.22 -27.11
C TYR A 69 9.28 10.39 -26.61
N MET A 70 9.51 10.89 -25.40
CA MET A 70 8.84 12.08 -24.89
C MET A 70 9.05 13.29 -25.81
N ARG A 71 10.30 13.52 -26.24
CA ARG A 71 10.65 14.60 -27.15
C ARG A 71 10.03 14.42 -28.54
N ASP A 72 10.07 13.22 -29.08
CA ASP A 72 9.54 12.92 -30.42
C ASP A 72 8.01 13.08 -30.44
N THR A 73 7.31 12.59 -29.41
CA THR A 73 5.87 12.80 -29.23
C THR A 73 5.52 14.27 -29.06
N PHE A 74 6.25 15.00 -28.21
CA PHE A 74 6.07 16.45 -28.06
C PHE A 74 6.23 17.17 -29.40
N ASN A 75 7.28 16.85 -30.14
CA ASN A 75 7.61 17.50 -31.41
C ASN A 75 6.60 17.16 -32.51
N LEU A 76 6.04 15.94 -32.51
CA LEU A 76 4.97 15.52 -33.41
C LEU A 76 3.69 16.35 -33.17
N ILE A 77 3.26 16.44 -31.92
CA ILE A 77 2.09 17.25 -31.53
C ILE A 77 2.34 18.74 -31.86
N TRP A 78 3.55 19.23 -31.60
CA TRP A 78 3.94 20.60 -31.93
C TRP A 78 3.78 20.90 -33.43
N GLU A 79 4.16 19.98 -34.32
CA GLU A 79 3.98 20.15 -35.77
C GLU A 79 2.50 20.19 -36.18
N HIS A 80 1.65 19.34 -35.59
CA HIS A 80 0.21 19.42 -35.83
C HIS A 80 -0.38 20.77 -35.37
N TRP A 81 0.07 21.28 -34.21
CA TRP A 81 -0.31 22.62 -33.77
C TRP A 81 0.21 23.73 -34.69
N ARG A 82 1.37 23.53 -35.32
CA ARG A 82 1.94 24.48 -36.28
C ARG A 82 1.07 24.59 -37.53
N GLU A 83 0.62 23.47 -38.08
CA GLU A 83 -0.29 23.46 -39.23
C GLU A 83 -1.61 24.18 -38.91
N LEU A 84 -2.19 23.89 -37.73
CA LEU A 84 -3.40 24.56 -37.25
C LEU A 84 -3.19 26.07 -37.07
N GLU A 85 -2.07 26.46 -36.45
CA GLU A 85 -1.71 27.87 -36.21
C GLU A 85 -1.64 28.67 -37.50
N VAL A 86 -1.03 28.11 -38.56
CA VAL A 86 -0.95 28.76 -39.88
C VAL A 86 -2.36 29.00 -40.44
N MET A 87 -3.23 28.00 -40.37
CA MET A 87 -4.61 28.11 -40.88
C MET A 87 -5.46 29.08 -40.06
N LEU A 88 -5.34 29.06 -38.73
CA LEU A 88 -6.04 29.98 -37.83
C LEU A 88 -5.60 31.43 -38.07
N ASN A 89 -4.29 31.66 -38.19
CA ASN A 89 -3.75 33.02 -38.36
C ASN A 89 -4.05 33.61 -39.74
N ARG A 90 -4.16 32.79 -40.80
CA ARG A 90 -4.68 33.25 -42.10
C ARG A 90 -6.11 33.78 -41.97
N ARG A 91 -7.01 33.03 -41.35
CA ARG A 91 -8.40 33.46 -41.11
C ARG A 91 -8.51 34.69 -40.19
N ARG A 92 -7.63 34.81 -39.19
CA ARG A 92 -7.57 35.97 -38.31
C ARG A 92 -7.08 37.22 -39.05
N ALA A 93 -6.12 37.07 -39.96
CA ALA A 93 -5.63 38.17 -40.79
C ALA A 93 -6.73 38.73 -41.70
N GLU A 94 -7.56 37.86 -42.30
CA GLU A 94 -8.75 38.27 -43.08
C GLU A 94 -9.73 39.10 -42.24
N LYS A 95 -9.86 38.77 -40.95
CA LYS A 95 -10.72 39.47 -39.98
C LYS A 95 -10.02 40.62 -39.25
N GLN A 96 -8.80 40.98 -39.64
CA GLN A 96 -7.96 42.01 -38.98
C GLN A 96 -7.76 41.79 -37.47
N GLN A 97 -7.69 40.52 -37.05
CA GLN A 97 -7.46 40.11 -35.66
C GLN A 97 -5.98 39.80 -35.41
N PRO A 98 -5.50 39.96 -34.16
CA PRO A 98 -4.12 39.65 -33.81
C PRO A 98 -3.83 38.15 -33.97
N PRO A 99 -2.59 37.79 -34.39
CA PRO A 99 -2.17 36.41 -34.53
C PRO A 99 -2.07 35.74 -33.15
N VAL A 100 -2.32 34.44 -33.11
CA VAL A 100 -2.16 33.59 -31.91
C VAL A 100 -1.07 32.56 -32.16
N SER A 101 -0.28 32.29 -31.13
CA SER A 101 0.75 31.25 -31.16
C SER A 101 0.25 30.03 -30.38
N VAL A 102 -0.38 29.08 -31.08
CA VAL A 102 -0.82 27.81 -30.50
C VAL A 102 0.39 26.96 -30.15
N THR A 103 1.41 26.99 -31.00
CA THR A 103 2.70 26.30 -30.77
C THR A 103 3.42 26.84 -29.54
N GLY A 104 3.42 28.16 -29.33
CA GLY A 104 3.97 28.79 -28.14
C GLY A 104 3.21 28.41 -26.87
N LEU A 105 1.87 28.35 -26.93
CA LEU A 105 1.04 27.90 -25.81
C LEU A 105 1.29 26.42 -25.46
N TRP A 106 1.44 25.54 -26.45
CA TRP A 106 1.79 24.14 -26.23
C TRP A 106 3.15 23.99 -25.55
N THR A 107 4.18 24.69 -26.03
CA THR A 107 5.50 24.68 -25.40
C THR A 107 5.43 25.24 -23.97
N ALA A 108 4.72 26.34 -23.74
CA ALA A 108 4.57 26.94 -22.42
C ALA A 108 3.83 26.02 -21.44
N TYR A 109 2.75 25.38 -21.89
CA TYR A 109 2.00 24.39 -21.11
C TYR A 109 2.89 23.22 -20.69
N MET A 110 3.60 22.59 -21.62
CA MET A 110 4.46 21.44 -21.30
C MET A 110 5.65 21.82 -20.43
N THR A 111 6.22 23.02 -20.61
CA THR A 111 7.28 23.53 -19.74
C THR A 111 6.76 23.68 -18.30
N ALA A 112 5.60 24.31 -18.12
CA ALA A 112 4.97 24.46 -16.82
C ALA A 112 4.56 23.12 -16.21
N HIS A 113 4.08 22.17 -17.02
CA HIS A 113 3.71 20.83 -16.56
C HIS A 113 4.92 20.06 -16.01
N PHE A 114 6.05 20.03 -16.74
CA PHE A 114 7.28 19.42 -16.24
C PHE A 114 7.86 20.13 -15.03
N GLU A 115 7.78 21.47 -14.97
CA GLU A 115 8.20 22.26 -13.81
C GLU A 115 7.38 21.91 -12.57
N VAL A 116 6.05 21.90 -12.67
CA VAL A 116 5.15 21.55 -11.55
C VAL A 116 5.38 20.11 -11.07
N MET A 117 5.49 19.16 -12.01
CA MET A 117 5.79 17.76 -11.69
C MET A 117 7.10 17.65 -10.91
N THR A 118 8.19 18.21 -11.44
CA THR A 118 9.54 18.09 -10.85
C THR A 118 9.64 18.84 -9.53
N GLU A 119 9.09 20.05 -9.43
CA GLU A 119 9.10 20.85 -8.19
C GLU A 119 8.35 20.14 -7.07
N ARG A 120 7.12 19.65 -7.33
CA ARG A 120 6.31 18.98 -6.30
C ARG A 120 6.98 17.71 -5.81
N ALA A 121 7.52 16.89 -6.72
CA ALA A 121 8.21 15.65 -6.37
C ALA A 121 9.49 15.92 -5.57
N HIS A 122 10.33 16.85 -6.04
CA HIS A 122 11.58 17.22 -5.36
C HIS A 122 11.30 17.78 -3.97
N ARG A 123 10.39 18.75 -3.87
CA ARG A 123 9.98 19.34 -2.60
C ARG A 123 9.47 18.30 -1.61
N TRP A 124 8.66 17.35 -2.08
CA TRP A 124 8.14 16.27 -1.24
C TRP A 124 9.29 15.43 -0.66
N VAL A 125 10.24 14.98 -1.49
CA VAL A 125 11.41 14.21 -1.02
C VAL A 125 12.25 15.02 -0.04
N THR A 126 12.60 16.26 -0.36
CA THR A 126 13.43 17.11 0.51
C THR A 126 12.78 17.38 1.87
N VAL A 127 11.46 17.64 1.89
CA VAL A 127 10.73 17.84 3.15
C VAL A 127 10.77 16.57 4.00
N LYS A 128 10.48 15.40 3.41
CA LYS A 128 10.48 14.13 4.14
C LYS A 128 11.86 13.71 4.63
N VAL A 129 12.90 13.89 3.81
CA VAL A 129 14.30 13.70 4.23
C VAL A 129 14.64 14.59 5.43
N ARG A 130 14.27 15.88 5.36
CA ARG A 130 14.51 16.82 6.47
C ARG A 130 13.79 16.40 7.75
N ASP A 131 12.54 15.95 7.63
CA ASP A 131 11.72 15.53 8.76
C ASP A 131 12.29 14.27 9.43
N LEU A 132 12.80 13.30 8.66
CA LEU A 132 13.47 12.10 9.19
C LEU A 132 14.85 12.39 9.78
N ARG A 133 15.58 13.36 9.23
CA ARG A 133 16.91 13.75 9.69
C ARG A 133 16.90 14.40 11.08
N GLY A 134 15.86 15.17 11.42
CA GLY A 134 15.77 15.87 12.71
C GLY A 134 15.89 14.94 13.93
N PRO A 135 15.06 13.88 14.02
CA PRO A 135 15.16 12.86 15.06
C PRO A 135 16.53 12.19 15.11
N LEU A 136 17.12 11.81 13.97
CA LEU A 136 18.45 11.16 13.91
C LEU A 136 19.55 12.05 14.51
N LEU A 137 19.56 13.34 14.16
CA LEU A 137 20.51 14.30 14.74
C LEU A 137 20.30 14.50 16.24
N THR A 138 19.04 14.44 16.69
CA THR A 138 18.69 14.53 18.11
C THR A 138 19.21 13.29 18.86
N THR A 139 19.04 12.10 18.29
CA THR A 139 19.59 10.85 18.83
C THR A 139 21.10 10.94 18.99
N LEU A 140 21.85 11.34 17.96
CA LEU A 140 23.32 11.50 18.08
C LEU A 140 23.72 12.52 19.14
N ARG A 141 22.97 13.61 19.30
CA ARG A 141 23.29 14.66 20.27
C ARG A 141 23.04 14.23 21.72
N LEU A 142 21.96 13.48 21.94
CA LEU A 142 21.55 13.00 23.27
C LEU A 142 22.31 11.75 23.69
N HIS A 143 22.77 10.95 22.72
CA HIS A 143 23.51 9.74 22.99
C HIS A 143 24.79 10.00 23.79
N ARG A 144 25.06 9.11 24.75
CA ARG A 144 26.23 9.15 25.62
C ARG A 144 26.94 7.81 25.48
N PRO A 145 28.02 7.75 24.68
CA PRO A 145 28.73 6.50 24.48
C PRO A 145 29.45 6.10 25.78
N VAL A 146 29.50 4.80 26.06
CA VAL A 146 30.16 4.24 27.24
C VAL A 146 31.68 4.32 27.09
N ASP A 147 32.16 4.16 25.86
CA ASP A 147 33.55 4.29 25.46
C ASP A 147 33.66 5.35 24.36
N LEU A 148 34.59 6.29 24.51
CA LEU A 148 34.79 7.40 23.57
C LEU A 148 35.70 7.00 22.40
N ASP A 149 36.47 5.93 22.54
CA ASP A 149 37.43 5.48 21.54
C ASP A 149 36.83 4.48 20.55
N THR A 150 35.62 3.96 20.83
CA THR A 150 34.91 3.03 19.95
C THR A 150 33.50 3.52 19.60
N LEU A 151 33.14 3.40 18.33
CA LEU A 151 31.78 3.72 17.85
C LEU A 151 30.84 2.57 18.20
N ASP A 152 29.79 2.87 18.96
CA ASP A 152 28.81 1.87 19.34
C ASP A 152 27.71 1.64 18.28
N ARG A 153 26.88 0.63 18.51
CA ARG A 153 25.83 0.22 17.57
C ARG A 153 24.80 1.33 17.30
N VAL A 154 24.53 2.18 18.28
CA VAL A 154 23.56 3.29 18.13
C VAL A 154 24.16 4.37 17.25
N GLN A 155 25.44 4.70 17.44
CA GLN A 155 26.16 5.65 16.60
C GLN A 155 26.28 5.17 15.15
N TRP A 156 26.64 3.90 14.94
CA TRP A 156 26.69 3.30 13.59
C TRP A 156 25.33 3.38 12.91
N ARG A 157 24.29 2.80 13.52
CA ARG A 157 22.93 2.80 12.94
C ARG A 157 22.43 4.20 12.60
N THR A 158 22.68 5.17 13.48
CA THR A 158 22.20 6.54 13.27
C THR A 158 23.00 7.26 12.19
N THR A 159 24.31 7.00 12.10
CA THR A 159 25.18 7.62 11.08
C THR A 159 24.93 7.02 9.70
N ASP A 160 24.70 5.70 9.62
CA ASP A 160 24.31 5.01 8.40
C ASP A 160 22.96 5.52 7.88
N ALA A 161 21.97 5.65 8.76
CA ALA A 161 20.67 6.25 8.41
C ALA A 161 20.80 7.70 7.90
N LEU A 162 21.66 8.51 8.53
CA LEU A 162 21.95 9.87 8.04
C LEU A 162 22.65 9.87 6.68
N HIS A 163 23.52 8.89 6.44
CA HIS A 163 24.19 8.73 5.16
C HIS A 163 23.20 8.35 4.06
N GLU A 164 22.31 7.39 4.31
CA GLU A 164 21.27 6.97 3.37
C GLU A 164 20.34 8.14 2.99
N LEU A 165 19.86 8.91 3.97
CA LEU A 165 19.07 10.12 3.69
C LEU A 165 19.83 11.16 2.85
N ALA A 166 21.14 11.29 3.06
CA ALA A 166 21.97 12.21 2.28
C ALA A 166 22.15 11.72 0.84
N GLU A 167 22.26 10.41 0.63
CA GLU A 167 22.31 9.82 -0.71
C GLU A 167 20.99 10.02 -1.44
N ILE A 168 19.85 9.71 -0.80
CA ILE A 168 18.52 9.93 -1.36
C ILE A 168 18.32 11.39 -1.76
N ASN A 169 18.67 12.34 -0.89
CA ASN A 169 18.55 13.76 -1.22
C ASN A 169 19.48 14.17 -2.36
N CYS A 170 20.70 13.62 -2.43
CA CYS A 170 21.61 13.85 -3.54
C CYS A 170 21.02 13.36 -4.85
N VAL A 171 20.48 12.14 -4.88
CA VAL A 171 19.78 11.57 -6.05
C VAL A 171 18.58 12.42 -6.45
N ALA A 172 17.80 12.90 -5.49
CA ALA A 172 16.68 13.81 -5.77
C ALA A 172 17.17 15.11 -6.42
N ASP A 173 18.24 15.73 -5.91
CA ASP A 173 18.76 17.01 -6.38
C ASP A 173 19.25 17.00 -7.83
N TYR A 174 19.85 15.90 -8.31
CA TYR A 174 20.30 15.79 -9.71
C TYR A 174 19.34 15.00 -10.60
N GLY A 175 18.48 14.19 -9.99
CA GLY A 175 17.65 13.21 -10.68
C GLY A 175 16.24 13.69 -10.97
N ILE A 176 15.60 14.42 -10.06
CA ILE A 176 14.24 14.93 -10.25
C ILE A 176 14.27 16.16 -11.15
N LEU A 177 14.44 15.90 -12.45
CA LEU A 177 14.56 16.89 -13.51
C LEU A 177 14.13 16.25 -14.83
N ILE A 178 13.45 16.98 -15.69
CA ILE A 178 13.18 16.59 -17.08
C ILE A 178 13.83 17.60 -18.03
N PRO A 179 15.00 17.26 -18.61
CA PRO A 179 15.65 18.12 -19.59
C PRO A 179 14.81 18.24 -20.88
N MET A 180 14.55 19.47 -21.31
CA MET A 180 13.79 19.76 -22.53
C MET A 180 14.69 20.10 -23.74
N ASP A 181 15.94 19.66 -23.75
CA ASP A 181 16.86 19.90 -24.86
C ASP A 181 16.38 19.22 -26.15
N GLY A 182 16.24 20.03 -27.22
CA GLY A 182 15.75 19.58 -28.52
C GLY A 182 14.22 19.57 -28.67
N TYR A 183 13.47 20.09 -27.70
CA TYR A 183 12.03 20.32 -27.82
C TYR A 183 11.79 21.58 -28.67
N LYS A 184 10.92 21.49 -29.67
CA LYS A 184 10.60 22.61 -30.57
C LYS A 184 9.95 23.77 -29.81
N GLY A 185 10.40 24.99 -30.11
CA GLY A 185 9.92 26.21 -29.46
C GLY A 185 10.47 26.44 -28.04
N TYR A 186 11.22 25.50 -27.46
CA TYR A 186 11.83 25.66 -26.14
C TYR A 186 13.27 26.19 -26.27
N THR A 187 13.66 27.09 -25.37
CA THR A 187 15.04 27.57 -25.25
C THR A 187 15.43 27.58 -23.78
N ALA A 188 16.46 26.81 -23.44
CA ALA A 188 16.90 26.69 -22.05
C ALA A 188 17.39 28.05 -21.51
N PRO A 189 17.03 28.42 -20.27
CA PRO A 189 17.54 29.63 -19.64
C PRO A 189 19.07 29.61 -19.52
N ALA A 190 19.72 30.76 -19.75
CA ALA A 190 21.16 30.90 -19.61
C ALA A 190 21.65 30.49 -18.22
N LEU A 191 22.77 29.74 -18.17
CA LEU A 191 23.37 29.29 -16.92
C LEU A 191 24.26 30.38 -16.31
N PRO A 192 24.10 30.69 -15.00
CA PRO A 192 25.08 31.44 -14.23
C PRO A 192 26.47 30.80 -14.30
N SER A 193 27.53 31.62 -14.38
CA SER A 193 28.92 31.14 -14.56
C SER A 193 29.45 30.27 -13.40
N ASN A 194 28.82 30.33 -12.23
CA ASN A 194 29.16 29.56 -11.04
C ASN A 194 28.55 28.16 -10.98
N ILE A 195 27.66 27.78 -11.92
CA ILE A 195 27.01 26.48 -11.96
C ILE A 195 27.66 25.60 -13.04
N PRO A 196 28.23 24.42 -12.69
CA PRO A 196 28.76 23.49 -13.68
C PRO A 196 27.71 23.10 -14.71
N ARG A 197 28.03 23.23 -16.00
CA ARG A 197 27.12 22.87 -17.10
C ARG A 197 26.67 21.41 -17.05
N ALA A 198 27.55 20.52 -16.59
CA ALA A 198 27.25 19.08 -16.45
C ALA A 198 26.06 18.78 -15.52
N LEU A 199 25.69 19.70 -14.60
CA LEU A 199 24.48 19.53 -13.76
C LEU A 199 23.17 19.66 -14.55
N ARG A 200 23.19 20.24 -15.75
CA ARG A 200 22.06 20.29 -16.68
C ARG A 200 22.26 19.35 -17.87
N SER A 201 23.17 18.37 -17.77
CA SER A 201 23.31 17.37 -18.84
C SER A 201 21.99 16.62 -19.03
N THR A 202 21.66 16.30 -20.28
CA THR A 202 20.55 15.39 -20.59
C THR A 202 20.84 13.97 -20.13
N VAL A 203 22.11 13.63 -19.92
CA VAL A 203 22.58 12.31 -19.48
C VAL A 203 22.54 12.24 -17.95
N TRP A 204 21.75 11.31 -17.41
CA TRP A 204 21.58 11.11 -15.97
C TRP A 204 22.90 10.89 -15.23
N SER A 205 23.77 10.00 -15.74
CA SER A 205 25.05 9.66 -15.09
C SER A 205 25.98 10.85 -14.97
N GLU A 206 26.07 11.69 -16.02
CA GLU A 206 26.89 12.90 -16.01
C GLU A 206 26.40 13.91 -14.96
N ARG A 207 25.08 14.03 -14.78
CA ARG A 207 24.52 14.87 -13.70
C ARG A 207 24.90 14.33 -12.32
N GLY A 208 24.81 13.01 -12.13
CA GLY A 208 25.20 12.35 -10.88
C GLY A 208 26.67 12.59 -10.52
N GLU A 209 27.58 12.41 -11.47
CA GLU A 209 29.01 12.67 -11.28
C GLU A 209 29.31 14.13 -10.93
N ALA A 210 28.69 15.06 -11.67
CA ALA A 210 28.84 16.49 -11.44
C ALA A 210 28.30 16.90 -10.05
N CYS A 211 27.18 16.32 -9.64
CA CYS A 211 26.59 16.55 -8.32
C CYS A 211 27.52 16.03 -7.20
N ALA A 212 27.99 14.79 -7.34
CA ALA A 212 28.92 14.17 -6.38
C ALA A 212 30.21 14.98 -6.23
N TRP A 213 30.79 15.47 -7.33
CA TRP A 213 31.98 16.32 -7.28
C TRP A 213 31.71 17.65 -6.58
N ARG A 214 30.58 18.29 -6.88
CA ARG A 214 30.16 19.55 -6.24
C ARG A 214 29.94 19.39 -4.75
N LEU A 215 29.26 18.32 -4.33
CA LEU A 215 28.99 18.02 -2.92
C LEU A 215 30.29 17.80 -2.13
N LYS A 216 31.25 17.04 -2.71
CA LYS A 216 32.60 16.87 -2.13
C LYS A 216 33.30 18.21 -1.95
N ARG A 217 33.23 19.11 -2.94
CA ARG A 217 33.84 20.45 -2.87
C ARG A 217 33.21 21.28 -1.76
N LEU A 218 31.88 21.39 -1.74
CA LEU A 218 31.15 22.16 -0.72
C LEU A 218 31.40 21.65 0.70
N THR A 219 31.43 20.33 0.88
CA THR A 219 31.70 19.71 2.20
C THR A 219 33.13 20.02 2.68
N ARG A 220 34.12 19.97 1.78
CA ARG A 220 35.51 20.33 2.12
C ARG A 220 35.65 21.81 2.47
N THR A 221 35.02 22.68 1.69
CA THR A 221 34.99 24.13 1.98
C THR A 221 34.32 24.41 3.32
N ALA A 222 33.16 23.83 3.59
CA ALA A 222 32.45 24.00 4.87
C ALA A 222 33.24 23.45 6.07
N ARG A 223 33.94 22.31 5.91
CA ARG A 223 34.84 21.78 6.96
C ARG A 223 36.01 22.72 7.22
N TYR A 224 36.63 23.24 6.16
CA TYR A 224 37.72 24.20 6.27
C TYR A 224 37.26 25.49 6.96
N GLU A 225 36.12 26.06 6.54
CA GLU A 225 35.51 27.23 7.16
C GLU A 225 35.15 26.99 8.62
N SER A 226 34.55 25.84 8.95
CA SER A 226 34.20 25.48 10.34
C SER A 226 35.44 25.32 11.22
N MET A 227 36.53 24.76 10.68
CA MET A 227 37.82 24.61 11.37
C MET A 227 38.50 25.98 11.57
N MET A 228 38.46 26.85 10.55
CA MET A 228 38.98 28.22 10.63
C MET A 228 38.17 29.06 11.63
N GLN A 229 36.84 28.91 11.64
CA GLN A 229 35.95 29.51 12.62
C GLN A 229 36.16 28.93 14.03
N ALA A 230 36.44 27.63 14.18
CA ALA A 230 36.78 27.02 15.47
C ALA A 230 38.11 27.54 16.03
N ARG A 231 39.12 27.74 15.17
CA ARG A 231 40.38 28.41 15.52
C ARG A 231 40.19 29.90 15.86
N ALA A 232 39.29 30.59 15.16
CA ALA A 232 38.95 31.99 15.44
C ALA A 232 38.11 32.17 16.73
N ARG A 233 37.31 31.16 17.12
CA ARG A 233 36.45 31.15 18.32
C ARG A 233 37.17 31.05 19.67
N GLY A 234 38.52 31.06 19.70
CA GLY A 234 39.29 31.44 20.88
C GLY A 234 39.16 32.94 21.24
N ALA A 235 38.53 33.74 20.39
CA ALA A 235 38.24 35.14 20.63
C ALA A 235 36.83 35.49 20.12
N TRP A 236 35.93 35.78 21.07
CA TRP A 236 34.60 36.41 20.93
C TRP A 236 33.46 35.64 20.22
N THR A 237 32.31 35.60 20.90
CA THR A 237 30.95 35.33 20.39
C THR A 237 30.06 36.45 20.94
N ARG A 238 29.09 37.06 20.24
CA ARG A 238 28.28 36.62 19.10
C ARG A 238 27.53 37.84 18.51
N SER A 239 27.33 37.84 17.19
CA SER A 239 26.43 38.70 16.40
C SER A 239 26.21 37.93 15.08
N MET A 240 25.10 37.86 14.35
CA MET A 240 23.69 38.30 14.37
C MET A 240 22.98 37.33 13.37
N ILE A 241 21.79 36.77 13.64
CA ILE A 241 20.46 37.09 13.05
C ILE A 241 20.17 36.66 11.58
N LEU A 242 19.04 35.92 11.47
CA LEU A 242 17.98 35.76 10.45
C LEU A 242 18.29 35.64 8.94
N THR A 243 17.56 34.72 8.31
CA THR A 243 16.45 35.07 7.40
C THR A 243 15.49 33.88 7.27
N ASP A 244 14.25 34.07 7.72
CA ASP A 244 13.11 33.24 7.34
C ASP A 244 11.92 34.17 7.11
N ARG A 245 11.45 34.22 5.86
CA ARG A 245 10.13 34.73 5.45
C ARG A 245 9.99 34.59 3.94
N HIS A 246 9.07 33.72 3.51
CA HIS A 246 8.02 34.05 2.55
C HIS A 246 7.05 32.88 2.45
N PHE A 247 5.79 33.07 2.87
CA PHE A 247 4.63 32.52 2.17
C PHE A 247 3.36 33.26 2.61
N HIS A 248 2.86 34.14 1.75
CA HIS A 248 1.46 34.54 1.72
C HIS A 248 1.08 34.81 0.27
N GLY A 249 -0.06 34.28 -0.14
CA GLY A 249 -0.70 34.64 -1.40
C GLY A 249 -0.94 33.48 -2.37
N LEU A 250 -1.59 32.41 -1.93
CA LEU A 250 -2.42 31.63 -2.85
C LEU A 250 -3.87 31.92 -2.48
N GLY A 251 -4.49 32.82 -3.24
CA GLY A 251 -5.93 32.99 -3.20
C GLY A 251 -6.62 31.71 -3.69
N PRO A 252 -7.87 31.45 -3.26
CA PRO A 252 -8.64 30.35 -3.81
C PRO A 252 -8.84 30.60 -5.31
N SER A 253 -8.36 29.67 -6.15
CA SER A 253 -8.85 29.60 -7.52
C SER A 253 -10.29 29.06 -7.47
N PRO A 254 -11.26 29.70 -8.12
CA PRO A 254 -12.62 29.18 -8.17
C PRO A 254 -12.63 27.94 -9.06
N LEU A 255 -12.70 26.76 -8.44
CA LEU A 255 -13.12 25.53 -9.09
C LEU A 255 -14.63 25.61 -9.33
N ASP A 256 -15.03 26.47 -10.26
CA ASP A 256 -16.36 26.41 -10.89
C ASP A 256 -16.21 25.61 -12.19
N ALA A 257 -15.92 24.31 -12.07
CA ALA A 257 -16.26 23.34 -13.10
C ALA A 257 -17.56 22.66 -12.63
N PRO A 258 -18.62 22.61 -13.44
CA PRO A 258 -19.86 21.95 -13.03
C PRO A 258 -19.55 20.52 -12.61
N ASP A 259 -20.08 20.10 -11.46
CA ASP A 259 -19.94 18.77 -10.86
C ASP A 259 -20.02 17.66 -11.91
N GLN A 260 -18.87 17.25 -12.45
CA GLN A 260 -18.77 15.97 -13.15
C GLN A 260 -18.71 14.93 -12.05
N ILE A 261 -19.90 14.50 -11.61
CA ILE A 261 -20.04 13.25 -10.87
C ILE A 261 -19.45 12.17 -11.78
N ASN A 262 -18.36 11.56 -11.33
CA ASN A 262 -17.76 10.42 -12.00
C ASN A 262 -18.80 9.30 -12.06
N ASP A 263 -19.16 8.87 -13.27
CA ASP A 263 -20.12 7.83 -13.57
C ASP A 263 -19.49 6.44 -13.72
N ARG A 264 -18.15 6.37 -13.79
CA ARG A 264 -17.40 5.12 -13.97
C ARG A 264 -17.18 4.34 -12.69
N VAL A 265 -17.14 4.99 -11.53
CA VAL A 265 -16.93 4.31 -10.25
C VAL A 265 -17.94 4.74 -9.23
N PHE A 266 -18.63 3.76 -8.65
CA PHE A 266 -19.45 3.98 -7.47
C PHE A 266 -18.91 3.21 -6.28
N LEU A 267 -19.18 3.74 -5.09
CA LEU A 267 -18.73 3.16 -3.83
C LEU A 267 -19.87 2.40 -3.18
N VAL A 268 -19.59 1.18 -2.74
CA VAL A 268 -20.52 0.30 -2.01
C VAL A 268 -20.01 0.11 -0.60
N VAL A 269 -20.90 0.31 0.37
CA VAL A 269 -20.66 -0.04 1.77
C VAL A 269 -21.28 -1.41 2.01
N ASP A 270 -20.47 -2.45 1.81
CA ASP A 270 -20.83 -3.85 2.09
C ASP A 270 -20.57 -4.20 3.57
N GLU A 271 -21.01 -5.39 4.00
CA GLU A 271 -20.76 -5.88 5.36
C GLU A 271 -19.25 -5.88 5.72
N PRO A 272 -18.32 -6.36 4.85
CA PRO A 272 -16.89 -6.18 5.05
C PRO A 272 -16.44 -4.74 5.29
N SER A 273 -16.99 -3.78 4.54
CA SER A 273 -16.69 -2.36 4.73
C SER A 273 -17.09 -1.92 6.14
N VAL A 274 -18.31 -2.23 6.58
CA VAL A 274 -18.77 -1.88 7.95
C VAL A 274 -17.92 -2.57 9.02
N ALA A 275 -17.64 -3.87 8.85
CA ALA A 275 -16.85 -4.65 9.79
C ALA A 275 -15.40 -4.17 9.87
N SER A 276 -14.84 -3.59 8.81
CA SER A 276 -13.50 -3.01 8.81
C SER A 276 -13.36 -1.77 9.70
N TYR A 277 -14.46 -1.03 9.93
CA TYR A 277 -14.48 0.14 10.82
C TYR A 277 -14.95 -0.19 12.24
N THR A 278 -15.74 -1.24 12.41
CA THR A 278 -16.44 -1.53 13.68
C THR A 278 -15.88 -2.73 14.42
N SER A 279 -15.04 -3.56 13.78
CA SER A 279 -14.47 -4.78 14.36
C SER A 279 -12.98 -4.91 14.07
N SER A 280 -12.30 -5.81 14.80
CA SER A 280 -10.91 -6.17 14.56
C SER A 280 -10.73 -7.30 13.53
N SER A 281 -11.80 -7.70 12.82
CA SER A 281 -11.79 -8.87 11.93
C SER A 281 -10.83 -8.73 10.74
N TYR A 282 -10.54 -7.48 10.37
CA TYR A 282 -9.65 -7.13 9.27
C TYR A 282 -8.31 -6.56 9.73
N SER A 283 -8.01 -6.62 11.03
CA SER A 283 -6.72 -6.20 11.56
C SER A 283 -5.62 -7.20 11.18
N SER A 284 -4.36 -6.74 11.21
CA SER A 284 -3.23 -7.63 10.99
C SER A 284 -3.13 -8.71 12.07
N ALA A 285 -2.77 -9.92 11.65
CA ALA A 285 -2.40 -11.02 12.56
C ALA A 285 -0.92 -10.94 13.00
N LEU A 286 -0.10 -10.11 12.33
CA LEU A 286 1.32 -9.94 12.62
C LEU A 286 1.56 -8.67 13.43
N LEU A 287 2.30 -8.81 14.54
CA LEU A 287 2.77 -7.68 15.37
C LEU A 287 3.70 -6.73 14.62
N THR A 288 4.30 -7.18 13.51
CA THR A 288 5.19 -6.39 12.65
C THR A 288 4.47 -5.60 11.58
N ALA A 289 3.17 -5.86 11.38
CA ALA A 289 2.42 -5.16 10.34
C ALA A 289 2.10 -3.74 10.76
N ARG A 290 1.99 -2.87 9.75
CA ARG A 290 1.72 -1.45 9.94
C ARG A 290 0.22 -1.25 10.08
N ASP A 291 -0.22 -0.75 11.23
CA ASP A 291 -1.65 -0.57 11.54
C ASP A 291 -2.40 0.25 10.48
N GLY A 292 -1.73 1.21 9.84
CA GLY A 292 -2.32 2.04 8.79
C GLY A 292 -2.76 1.29 7.53
N ASP A 293 -2.19 0.13 7.21
CA ASP A 293 -2.57 -0.65 6.03
C ASP A 293 -3.87 -1.44 6.25
N PHE A 294 -4.22 -1.71 7.51
CA PHE A 294 -5.40 -2.46 7.92
C PHE A 294 -6.51 -1.54 8.45
N ALA A 295 -6.49 -0.26 8.07
CA ALA A 295 -7.54 0.70 8.38
C ALA A 295 -8.84 0.37 7.62
N GLY A 296 -9.93 1.03 8.01
CA GLY A 296 -11.23 0.81 7.39
C GLY A 296 -11.24 1.13 5.89
N PHE A 297 -11.99 0.30 5.15
CA PHE A 297 -12.06 0.34 3.69
C PHE A 297 -13.50 0.34 3.18
N VAL A 298 -13.66 0.68 1.91
CA VAL A 298 -14.92 0.61 1.15
C VAL A 298 -14.71 -0.16 -0.14
N LEU A 299 -15.78 -0.73 -0.71
CA LEU A 299 -15.73 -1.39 -2.01
C LEU A 299 -15.92 -0.36 -3.12
N ALA A 300 -14.97 -0.25 -4.04
CA ALA A 300 -15.12 0.52 -5.26
C ALA A 300 -15.47 -0.44 -6.42
N VAL A 301 -16.53 -0.11 -7.16
CA VAL A 301 -17.04 -0.90 -8.28
C VAL A 301 -16.96 -0.09 -9.56
N ASP A 302 -16.42 -0.71 -10.59
CA ASP A 302 -16.35 -0.20 -11.95
C ASP A 302 -17.70 -0.40 -12.65
N ALA A 303 -18.36 0.70 -12.99
CA ALA A 303 -19.69 0.71 -13.59
C ALA A 303 -19.68 0.28 -15.07
N GLU A 304 -18.53 0.40 -15.75
CA GLU A 304 -18.38 0.06 -17.17
C GLU A 304 -17.84 -1.37 -17.37
N TRP A 305 -17.58 -2.12 -16.29
CA TRP A 305 -16.99 -3.45 -16.39
C TRP A 305 -17.95 -4.49 -16.96
N ASP A 306 -17.51 -5.20 -18.00
CA ASP A 306 -18.21 -6.35 -18.57
C ASP A 306 -17.55 -7.68 -18.14
N PRO A 307 -18.26 -8.58 -17.42
CA PRO A 307 -17.75 -9.90 -17.04
C PRO A 307 -17.40 -10.81 -18.21
N VAL A 308 -17.98 -10.59 -19.39
CA VAL A 308 -17.76 -11.41 -20.59
C VAL A 308 -16.46 -11.01 -21.30
N GLU A 309 -16.18 -9.72 -21.38
CA GLU A 309 -14.95 -9.20 -21.98
C GLU A 309 -13.75 -9.36 -21.04
N GLY A 310 -13.97 -9.17 -19.73
CA GLY A 310 -12.92 -9.23 -18.72
C GLY A 310 -12.06 -7.95 -18.68
N PRO A 311 -10.91 -7.97 -17.98
CA PRO A 311 -10.00 -6.83 -17.95
C PRO A 311 -9.38 -6.54 -19.32
N ASP A 312 -9.13 -5.27 -19.62
CA ASP A 312 -8.46 -4.85 -20.86
C ASP A 312 -7.06 -5.47 -20.98
N ARG A 313 -6.38 -5.66 -19.84
CA ARG A 313 -5.02 -6.18 -19.76
C ARG A 313 -4.90 -7.29 -18.70
N PRO A 314 -5.33 -8.52 -19.01
CA PRO A 314 -5.37 -9.62 -18.04
C PRO A 314 -3.99 -10.04 -17.52
N ASP A 315 -2.94 -9.81 -18.30
CA ASP A 315 -1.54 -10.05 -17.91
C ASP A 315 -1.03 -9.01 -16.90
N GLU A 316 -1.53 -7.79 -16.99
CA GLU A 316 -1.17 -6.69 -16.11
C GLU A 316 -2.00 -6.65 -14.81
N SER A 317 -3.26 -7.13 -14.87
CA SER A 317 -4.23 -7.08 -13.78
C SER A 317 -4.92 -8.44 -13.54
N PRO A 318 -4.15 -9.46 -13.12
CA PRO A 318 -4.66 -10.82 -12.98
C PRO A 318 -5.74 -10.91 -11.89
N GLY A 319 -6.87 -11.53 -12.22
CA GLY A 319 -7.97 -11.73 -11.27
C GLY A 319 -8.77 -10.46 -10.94
N TYR A 320 -8.68 -9.41 -11.77
CA TYR A 320 -9.56 -8.25 -11.65
C TYR A 320 -10.98 -8.62 -12.12
N HIS A 321 -11.98 -8.25 -11.32
CA HIS A 321 -13.39 -8.60 -11.54
C HIS A 321 -14.29 -7.36 -11.48
N GLY A 322 -13.81 -6.21 -11.97
CA GLY A 322 -14.59 -4.96 -11.99
C GLY A 322 -14.77 -4.31 -10.63
N GLN A 323 -14.08 -4.79 -9.59
CA GLN A 323 -14.20 -4.24 -8.24
C GLN A 323 -12.90 -4.39 -7.46
N MET A 324 -12.65 -3.44 -6.56
CA MET A 324 -11.49 -3.43 -5.69
C MET A 324 -11.83 -2.73 -4.37
N ARG A 325 -11.36 -3.25 -3.24
CA ARG A 325 -11.47 -2.55 -1.96
C ARG A 325 -10.42 -1.46 -1.86
N ILE A 326 -10.78 -0.31 -1.31
CA ILE A 326 -9.88 0.84 -1.13
C ILE A 326 -10.02 1.38 0.29
N LEU A 327 -8.91 1.78 0.91
CA LEU A 327 -8.96 2.48 2.19
C LEU A 327 -9.82 3.74 2.09
N GLY A 328 -10.70 3.96 3.05
CA GLY A 328 -11.60 5.12 3.02
C GLY A 328 -10.85 6.46 3.00
N SER A 329 -9.65 6.52 3.60
CA SER A 329 -8.78 7.71 3.57
C SER A 329 -8.22 8.03 2.18
N LEU A 330 -8.23 7.08 1.25
CA LEU A 330 -7.67 7.21 -0.10
C LEU A 330 -8.72 7.49 -1.18
N VAL A 331 -10.01 7.46 -0.84
CA VAL A 331 -11.11 7.77 -1.78
C VAL A 331 -10.92 9.14 -2.43
N TRP A 332 -10.61 10.17 -1.63
CA TRP A 332 -10.41 11.52 -2.15
C TRP A 332 -8.97 11.78 -2.59
N GLY A 333 -8.00 11.34 -1.79
CA GLY A 333 -6.58 11.66 -2.00
C GLY A 333 -5.98 10.93 -3.20
N ASP A 334 -6.47 9.73 -3.50
CA ASP A 334 -5.93 8.89 -4.55
C ASP A 334 -6.99 8.60 -5.63
N LEU A 335 -8.10 7.94 -5.27
CA LEU A 335 -9.07 7.47 -6.28
C LEU A 335 -9.67 8.64 -7.06
N PHE A 336 -10.26 9.62 -6.38
CA PHE A 336 -10.81 10.81 -7.03
C PHE A 336 -9.75 11.57 -7.82
N ALA A 337 -8.56 11.78 -7.25
CA ALA A 337 -7.48 12.51 -7.90
C ALA A 337 -6.99 11.82 -9.19
N MET A 338 -6.84 10.49 -9.16
CA MET A 338 -6.43 9.68 -10.30
C MET A 338 -7.50 9.65 -11.39
N TYR A 339 -8.77 9.56 -11.02
CA TYR A 339 -9.88 9.58 -11.98
C TYR A 339 -10.09 10.96 -12.59
N ALA A 340 -10.11 12.02 -11.78
CA ALA A 340 -10.27 13.39 -12.26
C ALA A 340 -9.13 13.82 -13.22
N SER A 341 -7.94 13.23 -13.05
CA SER A 341 -6.80 13.44 -13.94
C SER A 341 -6.68 12.40 -15.07
N GLN A 342 -7.59 11.42 -15.13
CA GLN A 342 -7.56 10.31 -16.10
C GLN A 342 -6.22 9.55 -16.12
N SER A 343 -5.58 9.40 -14.95
CA SER A 343 -4.24 8.82 -14.80
C SER A 343 -4.20 7.31 -14.65
N ALA A 344 -5.24 6.76 -14.03
CA ALA A 344 -5.32 5.35 -13.66
C ALA A 344 -6.79 4.96 -13.45
N LEU A 345 -7.15 3.80 -13.96
CA LEU A 345 -8.43 3.13 -13.70
C LEU A 345 -8.33 2.22 -12.47
N LEU A 346 -9.46 1.66 -12.02
CA LEU A 346 -9.46 0.67 -10.94
C LEU A 346 -8.63 -0.57 -11.32
N GLU A 347 -8.71 -1.01 -12.57
CA GLU A 347 -7.89 -2.09 -13.13
C GLU A 347 -6.38 -1.79 -12.98
N ASP A 348 -5.94 -0.55 -13.18
CA ASP A 348 -4.51 -0.17 -13.06
C ASP A 348 -4.01 -0.19 -11.61
N LEU A 349 -4.91 0.04 -10.65
CA LEU A 349 -4.60 0.07 -9.22
C LEU A 349 -4.68 -1.32 -8.58
N TRP A 350 -5.45 -2.24 -9.15
CA TRP A 350 -5.65 -3.62 -8.66
C TRP A 350 -4.35 -4.38 -8.33
N PRO A 351 -3.28 -4.33 -9.17
CA PRO A 351 -2.03 -5.02 -8.86
C PRO A 351 -1.37 -4.55 -7.55
N LEU A 352 -1.67 -3.35 -7.07
CA LEU A 352 -1.15 -2.81 -5.81
C LEU A 352 -1.93 -3.30 -4.58
N ALA A 353 -3.15 -3.81 -4.80
CA ALA A 353 -4.01 -4.37 -3.75
C ALA A 353 -3.86 -5.90 -3.62
N LEU A 354 -3.41 -6.57 -4.69
CA LEU A 354 -3.43 -8.04 -4.81
C LEU A 354 -2.64 -8.76 -3.70
N ASP A 355 -1.47 -8.25 -3.35
CA ASP A 355 -0.63 -8.85 -2.30
C ASP A 355 -1.15 -8.56 -0.88
N HIS A 356 -2.04 -7.57 -0.70
CA HIS A 356 -2.56 -7.22 0.62
C HIS A 356 -3.42 -8.35 1.20
N PRO A 357 -3.33 -8.70 2.50
CA PRO A 357 -4.04 -9.88 3.06
C PRO A 357 -5.57 -9.82 2.96
N ASN A 358 -6.11 -8.60 2.90
CA ASN A 358 -7.53 -8.33 2.71
C ASN A 358 -7.88 -7.86 1.29
N THR A 359 -6.93 -7.92 0.34
CA THR A 359 -7.09 -7.42 -1.04
C THR A 359 -7.58 -5.98 -1.11
N VAL A 360 -6.89 -5.08 -0.39
CA VAL A 360 -7.26 -3.67 -0.25
C VAL A 360 -6.17 -2.80 -0.86
N TYR A 361 -6.57 -1.79 -1.63
CA TYR A 361 -5.68 -0.74 -2.11
C TYR A 361 -5.34 0.23 -0.97
N VAL A 362 -4.04 0.29 -0.65
CA VAL A 362 -3.50 1.05 0.48
C VAL A 362 -2.58 2.20 0.04
N GLY A 363 -2.67 2.59 -1.24
CA GLY A 363 -1.84 3.62 -1.88
C GLY A 363 -0.61 3.03 -2.58
N PRO A 364 0.39 3.86 -2.93
CA PRO A 364 1.67 3.37 -3.42
C PRO A 364 2.34 2.43 -2.41
N VAL A 365 2.88 1.31 -2.92
CA VAL A 365 3.49 0.24 -2.13
C VAL A 365 4.95 0.03 -2.47
N VAL A 366 5.75 -0.36 -1.49
CA VAL A 366 7.18 -0.67 -1.65
C VAL A 366 7.48 -2.15 -1.41
N PRO A 367 8.62 -2.68 -1.90
CA PRO A 367 8.93 -4.10 -1.81
C PRO A 367 8.88 -4.68 -0.39
N ASP A 368 9.31 -3.93 0.64
CA ASP A 368 9.26 -4.43 2.02
C ASP A 368 7.83 -4.60 2.54
N GLU A 369 6.90 -3.72 2.17
CA GLU A 369 5.48 -3.86 2.52
C GLU A 369 4.89 -5.13 1.89
N ILE A 370 5.17 -5.34 0.60
CA ILE A 370 4.71 -6.52 -0.14
C ILE A 370 5.29 -7.81 0.48
N LYS A 371 6.55 -7.78 0.88
CA LYS A 371 7.21 -8.92 1.53
C LYS A 371 6.52 -9.29 2.84
N ASP A 372 6.19 -8.31 3.67
CA ASP A 372 5.48 -8.52 4.94
C ASP A 372 4.10 -9.15 4.69
N TRP A 373 3.34 -8.65 3.70
CA TRP A 373 2.03 -9.21 3.37
C TRP A 373 2.10 -10.62 2.79
N ARG A 374 3.08 -10.91 1.93
CA ARG A 374 3.30 -12.26 1.40
C ARG A 374 3.64 -13.26 2.51
N LEU A 375 4.39 -12.84 3.52
CA LEU A 375 4.65 -13.65 4.70
C LEU A 375 3.35 -13.96 5.46
N GLN A 376 2.51 -12.95 5.70
CA GLN A 376 1.21 -13.12 6.34
C GLN A 376 0.29 -14.06 5.55
N ASN A 377 0.21 -13.89 4.23
CA ASN A 377 -0.58 -14.75 3.34
C ASN A 377 -0.04 -16.18 3.34
N GLY A 378 1.29 -16.37 3.35
CA GLY A 378 1.92 -17.68 3.48
C GLY A 378 1.53 -18.38 4.79
N LEU A 379 1.61 -17.68 5.92
CA LEU A 379 1.20 -18.23 7.22
C LEU A 379 -0.30 -18.57 7.25
N ARG A 380 -1.16 -17.68 6.72
CA ARG A 380 -2.60 -17.93 6.58
C ARG A 380 -2.86 -19.19 5.75
N ASN A 381 -2.19 -19.34 4.62
CA ASN A 381 -2.34 -20.49 3.74
C ASN A 381 -1.91 -21.79 4.42
N VAL A 382 -0.80 -21.78 5.17
CA VAL A 382 -0.37 -22.95 5.97
C VAL A 382 -1.42 -23.32 7.02
N CYS A 383 -1.98 -22.35 7.74
CA CYS A 383 -3.04 -22.61 8.72
C CYS A 383 -4.30 -23.18 8.05
N LEU A 384 -4.72 -22.60 6.92
CA LEU A 384 -5.88 -23.09 6.16
C LEU A 384 -5.66 -24.52 5.64
N GLN A 385 -4.47 -24.81 5.11
CA GLN A 385 -4.10 -26.16 4.69
C GLN A 385 -4.12 -27.14 5.87
N ALA A 386 -3.57 -26.76 7.03
CA ALA A 386 -3.60 -27.61 8.21
C ALA A 386 -5.03 -27.88 8.71
N VAL A 387 -5.92 -26.89 8.63
CA VAL A 387 -7.34 -27.06 8.96
C VAL A 387 -8.06 -27.94 7.95
N ALA A 388 -7.79 -27.76 6.65
CA ALA A 388 -8.33 -28.61 5.59
C ALA A 388 -7.84 -30.06 5.73
N ASP A 389 -6.55 -30.27 5.98
CA ASP A 389 -5.94 -31.57 6.24
C ASP A 389 -6.53 -32.23 7.49
N TYR A 390 -6.75 -31.46 8.56
CA TYR A 390 -7.43 -31.94 9.75
C TYR A 390 -8.86 -32.37 9.43
N ALA A 391 -9.61 -31.56 8.67
CA ALA A 391 -10.96 -31.88 8.24
C ALA A 391 -10.96 -33.18 7.41
N HIS A 392 -10.07 -33.32 6.43
CA HIS A 392 -9.92 -34.52 5.61
C HIS A 392 -9.56 -35.76 6.46
N LYS A 393 -8.56 -35.66 7.35
CA LYS A 393 -8.17 -36.79 8.21
C LYS A 393 -9.26 -37.21 9.18
N LYS A 394 -10.05 -36.25 9.67
CA LYS A 394 -11.21 -36.50 10.52
C LYS A 394 -12.35 -37.16 9.73
N ILE A 395 -12.55 -36.76 8.47
CA ILE A 395 -13.47 -37.41 7.52
C ILE A 395 -13.05 -38.86 7.23
N ASP A 396 -11.74 -39.10 7.09
CA ASP A 396 -11.18 -40.41 6.72
C ASP A 396 -10.94 -41.34 7.94
N GLY A 397 -11.27 -40.91 9.16
CA GLY A 397 -11.13 -41.71 10.38
C GLY A 397 -9.68 -41.98 10.81
N THR A 398 -8.71 -41.30 10.20
CA THR A 398 -7.29 -41.40 10.56
C THR A 398 -6.99 -40.62 11.85
N PRO A 399 -6.31 -41.23 12.85
CA PRO A 399 -5.96 -40.55 14.08
C PRO A 399 -4.99 -39.39 13.83
N PHE A 400 -5.33 -38.20 14.31
CA PHE A 400 -4.45 -37.03 14.25
C PHE A 400 -3.41 -37.14 15.39
N PRO A 401 -2.13 -36.78 15.16
CA PRO A 401 -1.15 -36.75 16.24
C PRO A 401 -1.59 -35.72 17.28
N VAL A 402 -2.09 -36.20 18.42
CA VAL A 402 -2.27 -35.37 19.62
C VAL A 402 -0.87 -35.00 20.05
N ALA A 403 -0.53 -33.71 20.03
CA ALA A 403 0.73 -33.24 20.59
C ALA A 403 0.88 -33.81 22.01
N PRO A 404 2.00 -34.48 22.35
CA PRO A 404 2.16 -34.99 23.70
C PRO A 404 2.06 -33.81 24.66
N VAL A 405 1.14 -33.90 25.61
CA VAL A 405 1.05 -32.98 26.74
C VAL A 405 2.43 -32.96 27.38
N GLN A 406 3.17 -31.86 27.20
CA GLN A 406 4.42 -31.66 27.92
C GLN A 406 4.06 -31.46 29.39
N THR A 407 4.03 -32.56 30.14
CA THR A 407 4.14 -32.48 31.60
C THR A 407 5.53 -31.94 31.90
N ASN A 408 5.63 -30.64 32.17
CA ASN A 408 6.83 -30.04 32.74
C ASN A 408 7.22 -30.85 33.99
N PRO A 409 8.42 -31.47 34.05
CA PRO A 409 8.85 -32.14 35.26
C PRO A 409 9.10 -31.08 36.34
N THR A 410 8.25 -31.05 37.35
CA THR A 410 8.46 -30.26 38.56
C THR A 410 9.80 -30.66 39.17
N ARG A 411 10.71 -29.70 39.20
CA ARG A 411 12.03 -29.76 39.83
C ARG A 411 11.90 -30.33 41.25
N ALA A 412 12.37 -31.56 41.46
CA ALA A 412 12.48 -32.16 42.78
C ALA A 412 13.41 -31.31 43.66
N ALA A 413 12.82 -30.55 44.59
CA ALA A 413 13.55 -29.92 45.67
C ALA A 413 13.86 -30.99 46.73
N ARG A 414 15.15 -31.07 47.06
CA ARG A 414 15.71 -31.97 48.06
C ARG A 414 15.07 -31.77 49.44
N SER A 415 14.83 -32.89 50.09
CA SER A 415 14.47 -33.05 51.50
C SER A 415 15.43 -32.37 52.47
N GLY A 416 14.88 -31.70 53.48
CA GLY A 416 15.56 -31.20 54.67
C GLY A 416 14.57 -31.01 55.82
N THR A 417 14.39 -32.09 56.58
CA THR A 417 13.95 -32.24 57.98
C THR A 417 13.59 -31.00 58.82
N GLY A 418 12.46 -31.07 59.55
CA GLY A 418 12.25 -30.29 60.79
C GLY A 418 10.80 -30.07 61.22
N ASP A 419 10.25 -31.04 61.95
CA ASP A 419 9.30 -30.98 63.08
C ASP A 419 7.91 -30.32 63.03
N ALA A 420 7.05 -30.91 63.87
CA ALA A 420 5.60 -30.98 63.83
C ALA A 420 4.88 -29.96 64.72
N GLY A 421 3.63 -29.64 64.33
CA GLY A 421 2.61 -28.97 65.15
C GLY A 421 1.26 -28.89 64.43
N PRO A 422 0.09 -29.19 65.07
CA PRO A 422 -1.14 -29.59 64.37
C PRO A 422 -2.18 -28.47 64.19
N SER A 423 -3.22 -28.80 63.37
CA SER A 423 -4.54 -28.14 63.20
C SER A 423 -4.58 -26.87 62.32
N SER A 424 -5.53 -26.64 61.42
CA SER A 424 -6.79 -27.30 61.03
C SER A 424 -7.20 -26.79 59.63
N SER A 425 -7.64 -27.69 58.75
CA SER A 425 -8.27 -27.34 57.46
C SER A 425 -9.80 -27.25 57.62
N PRO A 426 -10.49 -26.42 56.83
CA PRO A 426 -11.79 -26.77 56.29
C PRO A 426 -11.62 -27.27 54.86
N SER A 427 -12.07 -28.51 54.68
CA SER A 427 -12.23 -29.20 53.40
C SER A 427 -13.27 -28.49 52.53
N HIS A 428 -12.93 -28.16 51.28
CA HIS A 428 -13.91 -28.04 50.21
C HIS A 428 -13.55 -29.05 49.12
N ALA A 429 -14.40 -30.07 49.03
CA ALA A 429 -14.40 -31.08 47.99
C ALA A 429 -14.64 -30.46 46.60
N PRO A 430 -14.13 -31.06 45.52
CA PRO A 430 -14.47 -30.65 44.16
C PRO A 430 -15.89 -31.14 43.82
N PRO A 431 -16.81 -30.29 43.34
CA PRO A 431 -17.96 -30.78 42.58
C PRO A 431 -17.42 -31.14 41.20
N GLY A 432 -17.60 -32.36 40.67
CA GLY A 432 -18.88 -33.00 40.48
C GLY A 432 -19.23 -32.85 39.00
N THR A 433 -19.05 -33.92 38.24
CA THR A 433 -19.38 -34.02 36.81
C THR A 433 -20.88 -33.83 36.53
N ALA A 434 -21.14 -33.15 35.40
CA ALA A 434 -22.33 -33.17 34.54
C ALA A 434 -23.58 -32.37 34.95
N GLN A 435 -23.86 -31.32 34.15
CA GLN A 435 -25.23 -30.95 33.76
C GLN A 435 -25.21 -30.20 32.41
N GLY A 436 -25.83 -30.82 31.39
CA GLY A 436 -26.50 -30.20 30.24
C GLY A 436 -25.73 -29.19 29.39
N GLN A 437 -24.93 -29.66 28.43
CA GLN A 437 -24.54 -28.83 27.29
C GLN A 437 -25.71 -28.81 26.30
N GLU A 438 -26.65 -27.89 26.52
CA GLU A 438 -27.75 -27.62 25.59
C GLU A 438 -27.18 -27.23 24.21
N ASP A 439 -27.87 -27.69 23.15
CA ASP A 439 -27.50 -27.47 21.77
C ASP A 439 -27.24 -25.99 21.50
N ASN A 440 -26.01 -25.64 21.11
CA ASN A 440 -25.65 -24.27 20.81
C ASN A 440 -26.32 -23.85 19.49
N PRO A 441 -27.32 -22.95 19.50
CA PRO A 441 -28.09 -22.60 18.30
C PRO A 441 -27.20 -22.00 17.21
N LEU A 442 -26.13 -21.27 17.58
CA LEU A 442 -25.15 -20.75 16.64
C LEU A 442 -24.36 -21.86 15.94
N ARG A 443 -24.04 -22.95 16.66
CA ARG A 443 -23.37 -24.11 16.06
C ARG A 443 -24.29 -24.80 15.06
N SER A 444 -25.56 -24.98 15.40
CA SER A 444 -26.55 -25.60 14.50
C SER A 444 -26.77 -24.75 13.25
N TYR A 445 -26.93 -23.43 13.41
CA TYR A 445 -27.03 -22.47 12.31
C TYR A 445 -25.83 -22.54 11.35
N LEU A 446 -24.61 -22.43 11.89
CA LEU A 446 -23.38 -22.47 11.08
C LEU A 446 -23.19 -23.82 10.37
N LEU A 447 -23.54 -24.92 11.02
CA LEU A 447 -23.47 -26.25 10.41
C LEU A 447 -24.54 -26.44 9.31
N ARG A 448 -25.74 -25.86 9.44
CA ARG A 448 -26.75 -25.88 8.35
C ARG A 448 -26.31 -25.04 7.16
N ALA A 449 -25.79 -23.84 7.40
CA ALA A 449 -25.25 -22.99 6.34
C ALA A 449 -24.09 -23.68 5.60
N PHE A 450 -23.17 -24.29 6.35
CA PHE A 450 -22.05 -25.03 5.79
C PHE A 450 -22.51 -26.30 5.03
N HIS A 451 -23.50 -27.02 5.55
CA HIS A 451 -24.11 -28.16 4.87
C HIS A 451 -24.69 -27.78 3.50
N ARG A 452 -25.44 -26.66 3.43
CA ARG A 452 -26.01 -26.13 2.18
C ARG A 452 -24.92 -25.75 1.18
N HIS A 453 -23.87 -25.06 1.63
CA HIS A 453 -22.72 -24.72 0.80
C HIS A 453 -22.04 -25.97 0.19
N LEU A 454 -21.90 -27.04 0.96
CA LEU A 454 -21.29 -28.28 0.49
C LEU A 454 -22.18 -29.03 -0.51
N GLN A 455 -23.50 -29.07 -0.30
CA GLN A 455 -24.42 -29.66 -1.28
C GLN A 455 -24.39 -28.93 -2.63
N ARG A 456 -24.28 -27.60 -2.63
CA ARG A 456 -24.25 -26.77 -3.86
C ARG A 456 -22.98 -26.94 -4.68
N ASN A 457 -21.85 -27.14 -4.02
CA ASN A 457 -20.57 -27.37 -4.68
C ASN A 457 -20.32 -28.83 -5.03
N ASN A 458 -21.36 -29.67 -4.99
CA ASN A 458 -21.29 -31.12 -5.25
C ASN A 458 -20.33 -31.88 -4.33
N HIS A 459 -20.05 -31.32 -3.14
CA HIS A 459 -19.27 -31.95 -2.07
C HIS A 459 -20.19 -32.86 -1.24
N TYR A 460 -20.79 -33.86 -1.89
CA TYR A 460 -21.84 -34.71 -1.31
C TYR A 460 -21.34 -35.55 -0.12
N ARG A 461 -20.04 -35.87 -0.09
CA ARG A 461 -19.41 -36.64 0.99
C ARG A 461 -19.32 -35.80 2.26
N GLU A 462 -18.89 -34.56 2.11
CA GLU A 462 -18.74 -33.57 3.15
C GLU A 462 -20.12 -33.10 3.65
N ALA A 463 -21.07 -32.90 2.74
CA ALA A 463 -22.47 -32.61 3.08
C ALA A 463 -23.09 -33.74 3.92
N ALA A 464 -22.96 -35.01 3.51
CA ALA A 464 -23.50 -36.13 4.28
C ALA A 464 -22.97 -36.18 5.73
N LEU A 465 -21.69 -35.84 5.93
CA LEU A 465 -21.07 -35.76 7.25
C LEU A 465 -21.66 -34.62 8.08
N VAL A 466 -21.72 -33.41 7.52
CA VAL A 466 -22.25 -32.24 8.24
C VAL A 466 -23.74 -32.43 8.54
N GLY A 467 -24.49 -33.07 7.65
CA GLY A 467 -25.88 -33.43 7.84
C GLY A 467 -26.09 -34.42 8.98
N GLU A 468 -25.18 -35.39 9.17
CA GLU A 468 -25.23 -36.25 10.36
C GLU A 468 -24.71 -35.58 11.62
N MET A 469 -23.76 -34.66 11.51
CA MET A 469 -23.33 -33.84 12.66
C MET A 469 -24.44 -32.93 13.17
N LEU A 470 -25.39 -32.55 12.32
CA LEU A 470 -26.61 -31.81 12.69
C LEU A 470 -27.67 -32.70 13.35
N ALA A 471 -27.74 -33.98 12.97
CA ALA A 471 -28.72 -34.93 13.51
C ALA A 471 -28.22 -35.69 14.76
N THR A 472 -26.91 -35.71 14.98
CA THR A 472 -26.27 -36.40 16.12
C THR A 472 -26.14 -35.43 17.30
N PRO A 473 -26.72 -35.74 18.48
CA PRO A 473 -26.55 -34.93 19.68
C PRO A 473 -25.07 -34.75 20.04
N ALA A 474 -24.69 -33.60 20.60
CA ALA A 474 -23.27 -33.24 20.84
C ALA A 474 -22.46 -34.27 21.66
N ASN A 475 -23.13 -35.16 22.40
CA ASN A 475 -22.53 -36.19 23.25
C ASN A 475 -22.46 -37.60 22.61
N GLN A 476 -22.83 -37.74 21.34
CA GLN A 476 -22.75 -39.01 20.61
C GLN A 476 -21.77 -38.91 19.44
N THR A 477 -21.08 -40.03 19.18
CA THR A 477 -20.22 -40.17 18.00
C THR A 477 -21.08 -40.34 16.75
N VAL A 478 -20.73 -39.62 15.69
CA VAL A 478 -21.43 -39.65 14.40
C VAL A 478 -21.47 -41.08 13.85
N ASP A 479 -22.66 -41.54 13.46
CA ASP A 479 -22.88 -42.86 12.89
C ASP A 479 -22.41 -42.89 11.42
N MET A 480 -21.21 -43.43 11.22
CA MET A 480 -20.54 -43.45 9.92
C MET A 480 -21.27 -44.30 8.86
N GLU A 481 -22.09 -45.27 9.27
CA GLU A 481 -22.88 -46.08 8.33
C GLU A 481 -24.04 -45.27 7.75
N ARG A 482 -24.64 -44.37 8.55
CA ARG A 482 -25.65 -43.43 8.03
C ARG A 482 -25.05 -42.33 7.17
N VAL A 483 -23.86 -41.84 7.52
CA VAL A 483 -23.11 -40.90 6.66
C VAL A 483 -22.89 -41.53 5.28
N ARG A 484 -22.49 -42.81 5.24
CA ARG A 484 -22.29 -43.55 3.99
C ARG A 484 -23.59 -43.67 3.18
N GLN A 485 -24.72 -43.99 3.82
CA GLN A 485 -26.03 -44.04 3.16
C GLN A 485 -26.48 -42.67 2.63
N ARG A 486 -26.29 -41.59 3.40
CA ARG A 486 -26.62 -40.22 2.97
C ARG A 486 -25.74 -39.73 1.81
N MET A 487 -24.47 -40.14 1.79
CA MET A 487 -23.55 -39.85 0.68
C MET A 487 -24.01 -40.53 -0.62
N GLU A 488 -24.42 -41.81 -0.54
CA GLU A 488 -24.96 -42.55 -1.70
C GLU A 488 -26.28 -41.92 -2.19
N GLN A 489 -27.14 -41.44 -1.28
CA GLN A 489 -28.40 -40.74 -1.62
C GLN A 489 -28.17 -39.35 -2.25
N GLY A 490 -27.27 -38.54 -1.71
CA GLY A 490 -26.97 -37.20 -2.24
C GLY A 490 -26.34 -37.22 -3.64
N ARG A 491 -25.65 -38.32 -3.98
CA ARG A 491 -25.11 -38.56 -5.32
C ARG A 491 -26.17 -39.04 -6.32
N ALA A 492 -27.21 -39.73 -5.84
CA ALA A 492 -28.30 -40.23 -6.67
C ALA A 492 -29.40 -39.19 -6.93
N ASN A 493 -29.63 -38.27 -5.98
CA ASN A 493 -30.58 -37.16 -6.08
C ASN A 493 -29.90 -35.83 -5.71
N PRO A 494 -29.29 -35.12 -6.67
CA PRO A 494 -28.72 -33.80 -6.42
C PRO A 494 -29.83 -32.79 -6.06
N ALA A 495 -29.54 -31.89 -5.12
CA ALA A 495 -30.50 -30.86 -4.71
C ALA A 495 -30.88 -29.95 -5.90
N PRO A 496 -32.16 -29.56 -6.04
CA PRO A 496 -32.58 -28.65 -7.10
C PRO A 496 -31.86 -27.29 -6.97
N SER A 497 -31.51 -26.68 -8.10
CA SER A 497 -30.92 -25.34 -8.13
C SER A 497 -31.93 -24.31 -7.63
N MET A 498 -31.64 -23.64 -6.52
CA MET A 498 -32.42 -22.50 -6.03
C MET A 498 -31.82 -21.18 -6.52
N SER A 499 -32.66 -20.18 -6.75
CA SER A 499 -32.21 -18.82 -7.05
C SER A 499 -31.66 -18.12 -5.80
N ARG A 500 -30.83 -17.09 -5.99
CA ARG A 500 -30.20 -16.33 -4.89
C ARG A 500 -31.23 -15.62 -3.99
N GLU A 501 -32.38 -15.24 -4.55
CA GLU A 501 -33.47 -14.60 -3.81
C GLU A 501 -34.20 -15.60 -2.90
N GLU A 502 -34.48 -16.82 -3.39
CA GLU A 502 -35.06 -17.91 -2.57
C GLU A 502 -34.11 -18.37 -1.45
N GLU A 503 -32.81 -18.23 -1.68
CA GLU A 503 -31.76 -18.55 -0.71
C GLU A 503 -31.68 -17.53 0.43
N ASP A 504 -31.68 -16.23 0.12
CA ASP A 504 -31.68 -15.18 1.12
C ASP A 504 -32.96 -15.22 1.98
N GLU A 505 -34.10 -15.63 1.40
CA GLU A 505 -35.37 -15.77 2.10
C GLU A 505 -35.40 -17.01 3.03
N LEU A 506 -34.80 -18.13 2.62
CA LEU A 506 -34.61 -19.31 3.47
C LEU A 506 -33.64 -19.06 4.62
N GLU A 507 -32.54 -18.34 4.37
CA GLU A 507 -31.58 -17.96 5.40
C GLU A 507 -32.18 -17.00 6.44
N ARG A 508 -32.99 -16.04 5.98
CA ARG A 508 -33.77 -15.18 6.88
C ARG A 508 -34.78 -15.97 7.71
N GLN A 509 -35.54 -16.88 7.10
CA GLN A 509 -36.52 -17.70 7.83
C GLN A 509 -35.85 -18.62 8.86
N GLU A 510 -34.73 -19.26 8.54
CA GLU A 510 -33.97 -20.10 9.49
C GLU A 510 -33.40 -19.26 10.64
N PHE A 511 -32.86 -18.08 10.35
CA PHE A 511 -32.33 -17.17 11.36
C PHE A 511 -33.44 -16.64 12.30
N GLU A 512 -34.58 -16.23 11.74
CA GLU A 512 -35.74 -15.78 12.53
C GLU A 512 -36.30 -16.91 13.40
N THR A 513 -36.40 -18.13 12.88
CA THR A 513 -36.93 -19.29 13.63
C THR A 513 -36.04 -19.70 14.79
N GLU A 514 -34.71 -19.56 14.65
CA GLU A 514 -33.73 -20.08 15.62
C GLU A 514 -33.26 -19.01 16.63
N PHE A 515 -33.34 -17.72 16.28
CA PHE A 515 -32.87 -16.62 17.13
C PHE A 515 -33.94 -15.56 17.48
N CYS A 516 -35.12 -15.61 16.86
CA CYS A 516 -36.24 -14.70 17.13
C CYS A 516 -37.58 -15.47 17.27
N PRO A 517 -37.78 -16.25 18.35
CA PRO A 517 -39.04 -16.95 18.56
C PRO A 517 -40.20 -15.95 18.65
N GLN A 518 -41.24 -16.13 17.82
CA GLN A 518 -42.53 -15.45 18.03
C GLN A 518 -43.10 -15.89 19.39
N GLN A 519 -43.58 -14.92 20.18
CA GLN A 519 -44.08 -15.10 21.55
C GLN A 519 -45.12 -16.20 21.71
#